data_AF-A0A537DTS0-F1
#
_entry.id   AF-A0A537DTS0-F1
#
_cell.length_a   1.000
_cell.length_b   1.000
_cell.length_c   1.000
_cell.angle_alpha   90.00
_cell.angle_beta   90.00
_cell.angle_gamma   90.00
#
_symmetry.space_group_name_H-M   'P 1'
#
loop_
_entity.id
_entity.type
_entity.pdbx_description
1 polymer ?
#
loop_
_entity_poly.entity_id
_entity_poly.type
_entity_poly.pdbx_seq_one_letter_code
_entity_poly.pdbx_strand_id
1 'polypeptide(L)'
;MENDRLEYKEETGNTGLVERVRKKRKRLPSLERLRHELVYQLRESLRASQEKMNKPELSLAERHHWTQVHTYTAQVLNTILRDLQLKDWEKRLKELEQRGLTYKTLPTR
;
A
#
# COMPACT_ATOMS: atom_id res chain seq x y z
N MET A 1 6.74 57.56 30.10
CA MET A 1 5.64 56.61 29.79
C MET A 1 6.24 55.54 28.92
N GLU A 2 6.27 54.32 29.44
CA GLU A 2 7.02 53.16 28.96
C GLU A 2 6.52 52.65 27.60
N ASN A 3 7.46 52.23 26.75
CA ASN A 3 7.19 51.46 25.55
C ASN A 3 7.17 49.97 25.95
N ASP A 4 5.98 49.39 26.06
CA ASP A 4 5.77 47.96 26.23
C ASP A 4 6.22 47.21 24.97
N ARG A 5 7.43 46.67 25.02
CA ARG A 5 7.89 45.62 24.10
C ARG A 5 7.11 44.35 24.39
N LEU A 6 6.12 44.06 23.56
CA LEU A 6 5.51 42.75 23.45
C LEU A 6 6.56 41.72 23.00
N GLU A 7 7.24 41.10 23.96
CA GLU A 7 8.01 39.89 23.73
C GLU A 7 7.05 38.75 23.37
N TYR A 8 7.00 38.40 22.09
CA TYR A 8 6.40 37.16 21.64
C TYR A 8 7.22 36.00 22.24
N LYS A 9 6.69 35.37 23.28
CA LYS A 9 7.17 34.06 23.75
C LYS A 9 6.94 33.05 22.62
N GLU A 10 8.02 32.62 21.97
CA GLU A 10 7.99 31.47 21.07
C GLU A 10 7.49 30.25 21.86
N GLU A 11 6.25 29.84 21.59
CA GLU A 11 5.69 28.61 22.14
C GLU A 11 6.48 27.40 21.60
N THR A 12 7.43 26.93 22.38
CA THR A 12 8.18 25.67 22.21
C THR A 12 7.29 24.41 22.25
N GLY A 13 5.96 24.55 22.32
CA GLY A 13 4.98 23.46 22.38
C GLY A 13 4.84 22.65 21.09
N ASN A 14 5.08 23.27 19.93
CA ASN A 14 4.94 22.58 18.63
C ASN A 14 6.08 21.60 18.33
N THR A 15 7.28 21.86 18.83
CA THR A 15 8.48 21.06 18.55
C THR A 15 8.34 19.62 19.07
N GLY A 16 7.78 19.45 20.27
CA GLY A 16 7.54 18.13 20.87
C GLY A 16 6.40 17.34 20.21
N LEU A 17 5.44 18.00 19.56
CA LEU A 17 4.41 17.34 18.77
C LEU A 17 5.01 16.84 17.45
N VAL A 18 5.79 17.68 16.77
CA VAL A 18 6.52 17.33 15.53
C VAL A 18 7.49 16.17 15.76
N GLU A 19 8.20 16.16 16.89
CA GLU A 19 9.13 15.09 17.23
C GLU A 19 8.40 13.76 17.51
N ARG A 20 7.25 13.80 18.19
CA ARG A 20 6.38 12.62 18.41
C ARG A 20 5.79 12.10 17.10
N VAL A 21 5.36 12.99 16.19
CA VAL A 21 4.87 12.63 14.86
C VAL A 21 5.99 12.00 14.01
N ARG A 22 7.20 12.57 14.05
CA ARG A 22 8.39 11.99 13.39
C ARG A 22 8.74 10.61 13.96
N LYS A 23 8.76 10.44 15.29
CA LYS A 23 9.00 9.15 15.95
C LYS A 23 7.92 8.12 15.60
N LYS A 24 6.64 8.52 15.54
CA LYS A 24 5.54 7.65 15.08
C LYS A 24 5.66 7.27 13.61
N ARG A 25 6.01 8.21 12.71
CA ARG A 25 6.28 7.92 11.29
C ARG A 25 7.41 6.93 11.09
N LYS A 26 8.48 6.98 11.90
CA LYS A 26 9.58 6.00 11.86
C LYS A 26 9.15 4.58 12.26
N ARG A 27 8.06 4.43 13.02
CA ARG A 27 7.55 3.13 13.49
C ARG A 27 6.55 2.50 12.54
N LEU A 28 5.94 3.28 11.65
CA LEU A 28 5.00 2.75 10.67
C LEU A 28 5.79 2.08 9.55
N PRO A 29 5.46 0.83 9.18
CA PRO A 29 6.03 0.20 7.99
C PRO A 29 5.79 1.11 6.77
N SER A 30 6.73 1.12 5.83
CA SER A 30 6.54 1.84 4.57
C SER A 30 5.28 1.34 3.88
N LEU A 31 4.62 2.22 3.11
CA LEU A 31 3.44 1.84 2.34
C LEU A 31 3.72 0.62 1.44
N GLU A 32 4.93 0.51 0.92
CA GLU A 32 5.39 -0.64 0.13
C GLU A 32 5.47 -1.92 0.95
N ARG A 33 6.02 -1.85 2.17
CA ARG A 33 6.03 -2.99 3.11
C ARG A 33 4.61 -3.42 3.50
N LEU A 34 3.71 -2.47 3.75
CA LEU A 34 2.30 -2.76 4.02
C LEU A 34 1.61 -3.45 2.83
N ARG A 35 1.91 -3.03 1.60
CA ARG A 35 1.36 -3.67 0.40
C ARG A 35 1.88 -5.09 0.21
N HIS A 36 3.18 -5.33 0.43
CA HIS A 36 3.72 -6.69 0.38
C HIS A 36 3.10 -7.61 1.43
N GLU A 37 2.94 -7.11 2.65
CA GLU A 37 2.27 -7.85 3.73
C GLU A 37 0.81 -8.17 3.35
N LEU A 38 0.08 -7.20 2.81
CA LEU A 38 -1.30 -7.40 2.36
C LEU A 38 -1.39 -8.44 1.24
N VAL A 39 -0.48 -8.40 0.26
CA VAL A 39 -0.41 -9.42 -0.80
C VAL A 39 -0.15 -10.81 -0.21
N TYR A 40 0.75 -10.92 0.78
CA TYR A 40 1.04 -12.18 1.45
C TYR A 40 -0.22 -12.73 2.15
N GLN A 41 -0.88 -11.91 2.96
CA GLN A 41 -2.10 -12.30 3.69
C GLN A 41 -3.24 -12.74 2.75
N LEU A 42 -3.43 -12.03 1.64
CA LEU A 42 -4.45 -12.39 0.65
C LEU A 42 -4.14 -13.72 -0.05
N ARG A 43 -2.87 -14.01 -0.33
CA ARG A 43 -2.46 -15.31 -0.89
C ARG A 43 -2.71 -16.45 0.08
N GLU A 44 -2.40 -16.27 1.36
CA GLU A 44 -2.67 -17.27 2.38
C GLU A 44 -4.18 -17.48 2.58
N SER A 45 -4.99 -16.41 2.54
CA SER A 45 -6.46 -16.51 2.55
C SER A 45 -7.02 -17.27 1.34
N LEU A 46 -6.45 -17.06 0.14
CA LEU A 46 -6.80 -17.83 -1.05
C LEU A 46 -6.48 -19.31 -0.91
N ARG A 47 -5.29 -19.64 -0.38
CA ARG A 47 -4.91 -21.03 -0.11
C ARG A 47 -5.88 -21.66 0.89
N ALA A 48 -6.14 -20.99 2.01
CA ALA A 48 -7.03 -21.49 3.05
C ALA A 48 -8.47 -21.71 2.54
N SER A 49 -9.02 -20.75 1.78
CA SER A 49 -10.36 -20.89 1.18
C SER A 49 -10.42 -22.02 0.15
N GLN A 50 -9.38 -22.20 -0.68
CA GLN A 50 -9.28 -23.30 -1.63
C GLN A 50 -9.24 -24.66 -0.92
N GLU A 51 -8.44 -24.78 0.14
CA GLU A 51 -8.36 -25.99 0.97
C GLU A 51 -9.71 -26.32 1.61
N LYS A 52 -10.44 -25.31 2.09
CA LYS A 52 -11.79 -25.50 2.63
C LYS A 52 -12.72 -26.01 1.55
N MET A 53 -12.83 -25.34 0.39
CA MET A 53 -13.73 -25.73 -0.70
C MET A 53 -13.54 -27.18 -1.19
N ASN A 54 -12.33 -27.71 -1.11
CA ASN A 54 -11.99 -29.06 -1.55
C ASN A 54 -12.35 -30.15 -0.54
N LYS A 55 -12.83 -29.80 0.67
CA LYS A 55 -13.25 -30.80 1.65
C LYS A 55 -14.55 -31.47 1.20
N PRO A 56 -14.59 -32.81 1.08
CA PRO A 56 -15.78 -33.53 0.61
C PRO A 56 -16.95 -33.48 1.60
N GLU A 57 -16.67 -33.22 2.88
CA GLU A 57 -17.65 -33.24 3.98
C GLU A 57 -18.45 -31.94 4.13
N LEU A 58 -18.16 -30.90 3.33
CA LEU A 58 -18.86 -29.62 3.41
C LEU A 58 -20.27 -29.70 2.83
N SER A 59 -21.22 -29.06 3.51
CA SER A 59 -22.53 -28.83 2.94
C SER A 59 -22.45 -27.89 1.72
N LEU A 60 -23.47 -27.94 0.86
CA LEU A 60 -23.56 -27.07 -0.31
C LEU A 60 -23.51 -25.58 0.06
N ALA A 61 -24.17 -25.19 1.16
CA ALA A 61 -24.19 -23.82 1.64
C ALA A 61 -22.80 -23.33 2.09
N GLU A 62 -22.07 -24.16 2.83
CA GLU A 62 -20.72 -23.81 3.28
C GLU A 62 -19.74 -23.76 2.10
N ARG A 63 -19.86 -24.68 1.13
CA ARG A 63 -19.06 -24.66 -0.09
C ARG A 63 -19.31 -23.38 -0.90
N HIS A 64 -20.57 -22.95 -1.01
CA HIS A 64 -20.92 -21.69 -1.66
C HIS A 64 -20.30 -20.49 -0.94
N HIS A 65 -20.39 -20.45 0.39
CA HIS A 65 -19.76 -19.41 1.21
C HIS A 65 -18.24 -19.35 0.99
N TRP A 66 -17.52 -20.47 1.05
CA TRP A 66 -16.07 -20.47 0.82
C TRP A 66 -15.70 -20.08 -0.61
N THR A 67 -16.53 -20.43 -1.60
CA THR A 67 -16.36 -19.99 -2.99
C THR A 67 -16.49 -18.48 -3.13
N GLN A 68 -17.45 -17.87 -2.42
CA GLN A 68 -17.60 -16.41 -2.38
C GLN A 68 -16.38 -15.75 -1.73
N VAL A 69 -15.93 -16.27 -0.59
CA VAL A 69 -14.72 -15.79 0.11
C VAL A 69 -13.50 -15.87 -0.79
N HIS A 70 -13.31 -16.99 -1.48
CA HIS A 70 -12.21 -17.18 -2.43
C HIS A 70 -12.27 -16.15 -3.57
N THR A 71 -13.44 -16.02 -4.20
CA THR A 71 -13.65 -15.10 -5.33
C THR A 71 -13.39 -13.65 -4.94
N TYR A 72 -13.95 -13.21 -3.81
CA TYR A 72 -13.75 -11.86 -3.30
C TYR A 72 -12.28 -11.59 -2.97
N THR A 73 -11.61 -12.53 -2.29
CA THR A 73 -10.18 -12.41 -1.96
C THR A 73 -9.33 -12.30 -3.24
N ALA A 74 -9.66 -13.07 -4.29
CA ALA A 74 -8.96 -13.01 -5.57
C ALA A 74 -9.17 -11.66 -6.27
N GLN A 75 -10.39 -11.10 -6.22
CA GLN A 75 -10.68 -9.77 -6.76
C GLN A 75 -9.87 -8.69 -6.06
N VAL A 76 -9.84 -8.69 -4.73
CA VAL A 76 -9.06 -7.72 -3.94
C VAL A 76 -7.57 -7.85 -4.25
N LEU A 77 -7.04 -9.07 -4.29
CA LEU A 77 -5.65 -9.32 -4.64
C LEU A 77 -5.31 -8.79 -6.05
N ASN A 78 -6.17 -9.03 -7.03
CA ASN A 78 -5.97 -8.54 -8.39
C ASN A 78 -5.90 -7.02 -8.45
N THR A 79 -6.76 -6.31 -7.73
CA THR A 79 -6.73 -4.84 -7.65
C THR A 79 -5.40 -4.35 -7.10
N ILE A 80 -4.92 -4.93 -5.99
CA ILE A 80 -3.65 -4.53 -5.37
C ILE A 80 -2.46 -4.81 -6.29
N LEU A 81 -2.46 -5.96 -6.99
CA LEU A 81 -1.39 -6.29 -7.93
C LEU A 81 -1.35 -5.34 -9.12
N ARG A 82 -2.51 -4.93 -9.67
CA ARG A 82 -2.58 -3.92 -10.73
C ARG A 82 -2.03 -2.57 -10.27
N ASP A 83 -2.39 -2.13 -9.07
CA ASP A 83 -1.87 -0.90 -8.47
C ASP A 83 -0.35 -0.93 -8.29
N LEU A 84 0.22 -2.09 -7.93
CA LEU A 84 1.66 -2.27 -7.82
C LEU A 84 2.34 -2.22 -9.19
N GLN A 85 1.77 -2.89 -10.18
CA GLN A 85 2.27 -2.85 -11.55
C GLN A 85 2.25 -1.42 -12.10
N LEU A 86 1.15 -0.69 -11.94
CA LEU A 86 1.05 0.70 -12.41
C LEU A 86 2.17 1.57 -11.83
N LYS A 87 2.45 1.45 -10.52
CA LYS A 87 3.55 2.19 -9.89
C LYS A 87 4.93 1.81 -10.41
N ASP A 88 5.18 0.53 -10.69
CA ASP A 88 6.45 0.10 -11.28
C ASP A 88 6.61 0.69 -12.68
N TRP A 89 5.52 0.74 -13.45
CA TRP A 89 5.51 1.32 -14.80
C TRP A 89 5.75 2.83 -14.76
N GLU A 90 5.10 3.56 -13.83
CA GLU A 90 5.35 4.98 -13.61
C GLU A 90 6.82 5.26 -13.24
N LYS A 91 7.42 4.40 -12.41
CA LYS A 91 8.83 4.51 -12.04
C LYS A 91 9.74 4.31 -13.25
N ARG A 92 9.51 3.25 -14.03
CA ARG A 92 10.25 2.96 -15.26
C ARG A 92 10.13 4.09 -16.27
N LEU A 93 8.94 4.66 -16.43
CA LEU A 93 8.71 5.79 -17.33
C LEU A 93 9.55 7.01 -16.91
N LYS A 94 9.56 7.36 -15.63
CA LYS A 94 10.40 8.45 -15.10
C LYS A 94 11.89 8.21 -15.32
N GLU A 95 12.36 6.97 -15.15
CA GLU A 95 13.76 6.61 -15.39
C GLU A 95 14.14 6.76 -16.88
N LEU A 96 13.23 6.42 -17.80
CA LEU A 96 13.45 6.63 -19.24
C LEU A 96 13.47 8.11 -19.62
N GLU A 97 12.54 8.90 -19.08
CA GLU A 97 12.51 10.36 -19.26
C GLU A 97 13.79 11.02 -18.76
N GLN A 98 14.29 10.63 -17.59
CA GLN A 98 15.56 11.12 -17.04
C GLN A 98 16.77 10.79 -17.90
N ARG A 99 16.73 9.67 -18.64
CA ARG A 99 17.78 9.26 -19.58
C ARG A 99 17.68 9.96 -20.93
N GLY A 100 16.72 10.87 -21.12
CA GLY A 100 16.48 11.55 -22.39
C GLY A 100 15.88 10.64 -23.48
N LEU A 101 15.49 9.41 -23.12
CA LEU A 101 14.80 8.47 -24.01
C LEU A 101 13.33 8.88 -24.08
N THR A 102 13.03 9.83 -24.96
CA THR A 102 11.64 10.08 -25.35
C THR A 102 11.16 8.96 -26.26
N TYR A 103 9.86 8.66 -26.26
CA TYR A 103 9.21 7.64 -27.10
C TYR A 103 9.53 7.73 -28.60
N LYS A 104 10.12 8.86 -29.06
CA LYS A 104 10.61 9.06 -30.43
C LYS A 104 11.96 8.39 -30.74
N THR A 105 12.66 7.85 -29.74
CA THR A 105 14.01 7.26 -29.88
C THR A 105 14.06 5.75 -29.65
N LEU A 106 12.92 5.12 -29.37
CA LEU A 106 12.85 3.66 -29.28
C LEU A 106 12.87 3.08 -30.71
N PRO A 107 13.81 2.18 -31.05
CA PRO A 107 13.80 1.53 -32.35
C PRO A 107 12.57 0.64 -32.42
N THR A 108 11.63 1.00 -33.28
CA THR A 108 10.51 0.15 -33.69
C THR A 108 11.12 -1.13 -34.27
N ARG A 109 10.87 -2.26 -33.61
CA ARG A 109 11.26 -3.59 -34.09
C ARG A 109 10.13 -4.20 -34.89
#